data_AF-A0A395M3C8-F1
#
_entry.id   AF-A0A395M3C8-F1
#
_cell.length_a   1.000
_cell.length_b   1.000
_cell.length_c   1.000
_cell.angle_alpha   90.00
_cell.angle_beta   90.00
_cell.angle_gamma   90.00
#
_symmetry.space_group_name_H-M   'P 1'
#
loop_
_entity.id
_entity.type
_entity.pdbx_description
1 polymer ?
#
loop_
_entity_poly.entity_id
_entity_poly.type
_entity_poly.pdbx_seq_one_letter_code
_entity_poly.pdbx_strand_id
1 'polypeptide(L)'
;MRLKLDPQKEREFFAIVQEKYDGDLHAALRRAIEYFLMCEKSRNLKQVSETLREIQGKISRIREMSAQISDAMKSINETNARIKEAQEARELKNGTIPKSLGL
;
A
#
# COMPACT_ATOMS: atom_id res chain seq x y z
N MET A 1 -12.15 22.85 -33.42
CA MET A 1 -10.70 23.08 -33.59
C MET A 1 -10.20 22.24 -34.76
N ARG A 2 -9.68 22.84 -35.83
CA ARG A 2 -8.88 22.08 -36.81
C ARG A 2 -7.49 21.94 -36.25
N LEU A 3 -7.18 20.77 -35.68
CA LEU A 3 -5.80 20.39 -35.36
C LEU A 3 -5.09 20.20 -36.70
N LYS A 4 -4.51 21.27 -37.24
CA LYS A 4 -3.55 21.16 -38.34
C LYS A 4 -2.23 20.71 -37.74
N LEU A 5 -1.71 19.60 -38.24
CA LEU A 5 -0.33 19.22 -37.98
C LEU A 5 0.58 20.33 -38.48
N ASP A 6 1.70 20.48 -37.79
CA ASP A 6 2.78 21.32 -38.28
C ASP A 6 3.19 20.83 -39.69
N PRO A 7 3.32 21.70 -40.70
CA PRO A 7 3.58 21.29 -42.08
C PRO A 7 4.89 20.51 -42.26
N GLN A 8 5.87 20.72 -41.39
CA GLN A 8 7.10 19.94 -41.40
C GLN A 8 6.84 18.52 -40.88
N LYS A 9 6.13 18.39 -39.75
CA LYS A 9 5.74 17.07 -39.21
C LYS A 9 4.86 16.27 -40.15
N GLU A 10 3.97 16.94 -40.88
CA GLU A 10 3.14 16.31 -41.90
C GLU A 10 3.99 15.71 -43.03
N ARG A 11 4.96 16.49 -43.55
CA ARG A 11 5.90 16.00 -44.57
C ARG A 11 6.76 14.83 -44.07
N GLU A 12 7.29 14.94 -42.85
CA GLU A 12 8.08 13.88 -42.23
C GLU A 12 7.26 12.59 -42.06
N PHE A 13 6.01 12.71 -41.61
CA PHE A 13 5.10 11.57 -41.50
C PHE A 13 4.87 10.90 -42.86
N PHE A 14 4.52 11.65 -43.89
CA PHE A 14 4.30 11.07 -45.22
C PHE A 14 5.56 10.48 -45.84
N ALA A 15 6.75 11.05 -45.58
CA ALA A 15 8.03 10.45 -45.98
C ALA A 15 8.22 9.07 -45.34
N ILE A 16 7.91 8.94 -44.04
CA ILE A 16 7.98 7.64 -43.32
C ILE A 16 6.96 6.64 -43.88
N VAL A 17 5.74 7.09 -44.19
CA VAL A 17 4.71 6.23 -44.79
C VAL A 17 5.18 5.71 -46.15
N GLN A 18 5.77 6.59 -46.96
CA GLN A 18 6.29 6.22 -48.27
C GLN A 18 7.47 5.24 -48.17
N GLU A 19 8.41 5.49 -47.25
CA GLU A 19 9.63 4.67 -47.11
C GLU A 19 9.38 3.31 -46.46
N LYS A 20 8.51 3.24 -45.44
CA LYS A 20 8.36 2.04 -44.60
C LYS A 20 7.10 1.23 -44.86
N TYR A 21 6.12 1.84 -45.53
CA TYR A 21 4.82 1.24 -45.77
C TYR A 21 4.41 1.35 -47.25
N ASP A 22 5.34 1.68 -48.15
CA ASP A 22 5.11 1.82 -49.59
C ASP A 22 3.95 2.77 -49.94
N GLY A 23 3.70 3.78 -49.10
CA GLY A 23 2.59 4.72 -49.27
C GLY A 23 1.26 4.24 -48.68
N ASP A 24 1.18 3.03 -48.11
CA ASP A 24 -0.01 2.54 -47.40
C ASP A 24 -0.20 3.27 -46.06
N LEU A 25 -0.95 4.36 -46.14
CA LEU A 25 -1.32 5.17 -45.00
C LEU A 25 -2.14 4.39 -43.96
N HIS A 26 -2.96 3.44 -44.38
CA HIS A 26 -3.82 2.69 -43.47
C HIS A 26 -2.99 1.69 -42.63
N ALA A 27 -2.01 1.02 -43.25
CA ALA A 27 -1.05 0.18 -42.53
C ALA A 27 -0.21 1.00 -41.53
N ALA A 28 0.29 2.16 -41.95
CA ALA A 28 1.06 3.06 -41.10
C ALA A 28 0.25 3.55 -39.88
N LEU A 29 -0.99 4.00 -40.09
CA LEU A 29 -1.88 4.45 -39.02
C LEU A 29 -2.27 3.32 -38.08
N ARG A 30 -2.57 2.12 -38.60
CA ARG A 30 -2.84 0.93 -37.77
C ARG A 30 -1.66 0.64 -36.86
N ARG A 31 -0.43 0.67 -37.39
CA ARG A 31 0.78 0.42 -36.61
C ARG A 31 1.02 1.49 -35.54
N ALA A 32 0.78 2.75 -35.87
CA ALA A 32 0.87 3.85 -34.91
C ALA A 32 -0.14 3.70 -33.76
N ILE A 33 -1.38 3.31 -34.07
CA ILE A 33 -2.42 3.04 -33.06
C ILE A 33 -2.04 1.86 -32.18
N GLU A 34 -1.56 0.75 -32.77
CA GLU A 34 -1.07 -0.41 -32.00
C GLU A 34 0.04 -0.03 -31.03
N TYR A 35 1.03 0.74 -31.50
CA TYR A 35 2.13 1.20 -30.68
C TYR A 35 1.64 2.10 -29.53
N PHE A 36 0.77 3.08 -29.83
CA PHE A 36 0.16 3.94 -28.82
C PHE A 36 -0.59 3.13 -27.75
N LEU A 37 -1.44 2.19 -28.18
CA LEU A 37 -2.18 1.33 -27.26
C LEU A 37 -1.26 0.44 -26.42
N MET A 38 -0.15 -0.04 -26.97
CA MET A 38 0.84 -0.81 -26.24
C MET A 38 1.51 0.06 -25.15
N CYS A 39 1.94 1.27 -25.50
CA CYS A 39 2.54 2.21 -24.57
C CYS A 39 1.58 2.60 -23.44
N GLU A 40 0.32 2.92 -23.78
CA GLU A 40 -0.71 3.25 -22.79
C GLU A 40 -0.99 2.08 -21.84
N LYS A 41 -1.13 0.86 -22.38
CA LYS A 41 -1.28 -0.36 -21.54
C LYS A 41 -0.07 -0.55 -20.63
N SER A 42 1.15 -0.40 -21.14
CA SER A 42 2.37 -0.54 -20.34
C SER A 42 2.45 0.52 -19.23
N ARG A 43 2.05 1.76 -19.52
CA ARG A 43 2.02 2.84 -18.53
C ARG A 43 1.00 2.55 -17.43
N ASN A 44 -0.20 2.12 -17.81
CA ASN A 44 -1.25 1.76 -16.87
C ASN A 44 -0.82 0.56 -15.99
N LEU A 45 -0.19 -0.46 -16.57
CA LEU A 45 0.34 -1.60 -15.82
C LEU A 45 1.43 -1.16 -14.81
N LYS A 46 2.32 -0.25 -15.20
CA LYS A 46 3.33 0.29 -14.29
C LYS A 46 2.69 1.02 -13.11
N GLN A 47 1.68 1.85 -13.36
CA GLN A 47 0.96 2.57 -12.30
C GLN A 47 0.21 1.62 -11.36
N VAL A 48 -0.44 0.58 -11.90
CA VAL A 48 -1.09 -0.47 -11.09
C VAL A 48 -0.06 -1.21 -10.24
N SER A 49 1.10 -1.56 -10.80
CA SER A 49 2.19 -2.21 -10.07
C SER A 49 2.72 -1.36 -8.92
N GLU A 50 2.92 -0.05 -9.14
CA GLU A 50 3.34 0.88 -8.11
C GLU A 50 2.31 0.98 -6.97
N THR A 51 1.02 1.10 -7.33
CA THR A 51 -0.09 1.11 -6.37
C THR A 51 -0.12 -0.18 -5.53
N LEU A 52 0.04 -1.34 -6.17
CA LEU A 52 0.07 -2.63 -5.46
C LEU A 52 1.24 -2.71 -4.48
N ARG A 53 2.42 -2.23 -4.86
CA ARG A 53 3.60 -2.18 -3.98
C ARG A 53 3.35 -1.28 -2.77
N GLU A 54 2.70 -0.15 -2.95
CA GLU A 54 2.32 0.72 -1.83
C GLU A 54 1.32 0.05 -0.87
N ILE A 55 0.32 -0.64 -1.42
CA ILE A 55 -0.65 -1.40 -0.63
C ILE A 55 0.06 -2.49 0.18
N GLN A 56 0.96 -3.25 -0.43
CA GLN A 56 1.77 -4.26 0.27
C GLN A 56 2.61 -3.66 1.41
N GLY A 57 3.21 -2.49 1.18
CA GLY A 57 3.92 -1.76 2.22
C GLY A 57 3.01 -1.32 3.38
N LYS A 58 1.80 -0.82 3.08
CA LYS A 58 0.80 -0.48 4.09
C LYS A 58 0.34 -1.71 4.88
N ILE A 59 0.07 -2.84 4.23
CA ILE A 59 -0.31 -4.10 4.89
C ILE A 59 0.80 -4.57 5.82
N SER A 60 2.06 -4.47 5.41
CA SER A 60 3.21 -4.87 6.24
C SER A 60 3.30 -4.03 7.52
N ARG A 61 3.10 -2.70 7.41
CA ARG A 61 3.03 -1.81 8.59
C ARG A 61 1.85 -2.12 9.50
N ILE A 62 0.67 -2.44 8.94
CA ILE A 62 -0.49 -2.84 9.74
C ILE A 62 -0.20 -4.13 10.53
N ARG A 63 0.48 -5.10 9.91
CA ARG A 63 0.88 -6.35 10.60
C ARG A 63 1.85 -6.07 11.75
N GLU A 64 2.84 -5.20 11.53
CA GLU A 64 3.78 -4.78 12.57
C GLU A 64 3.06 -4.09 13.74
N MET A 65 2.19 -3.11 13.45
CA MET A 65 1.38 -2.45 14.48
C MET A 65 0.49 -3.44 15.24
N SER A 66 -0.10 -4.42 14.55
CA SER A 66 -0.90 -5.46 15.19
C SER A 66 -0.08 -6.29 16.17
N ALA A 67 1.17 -6.64 15.82
CA ALA A 67 2.07 -7.36 16.72
C ALA A 67 2.40 -6.52 17.97
N GLN A 68 2.72 -5.23 17.78
CA GLN A 68 2.98 -4.31 18.89
C GLN A 68 1.78 -4.16 19.83
N ILE A 69 0.56 -4.11 19.28
CA ILE A 69 -0.68 -4.08 20.08
C ILE A 69 -0.84 -5.37 20.88
N SER A 70 -0.59 -6.53 20.28
CA SER A 70 -0.64 -7.81 20.98
C SER A 70 0.37 -7.88 22.14
N ASP A 71 1.60 -7.40 21.93
CA ASP A 71 2.63 -7.35 22.97
C ASP A 71 2.24 -6.40 24.11
N ALA A 72 1.70 -5.22 23.76
CA ALA A 72 1.19 -4.26 24.74
C ALA A 72 0.03 -4.85 25.56
N MET A 73 -0.91 -5.56 24.93
CA MET A 73 -1.99 -6.25 25.64
C MET A 73 -1.46 -7.31 26.59
N LYS A 74 -0.44 -8.08 26.19
CA LYS A 74 0.20 -9.07 27.07
C LYS A 74 0.80 -8.41 28.31
N SER A 75 1.55 -7.32 28.13
CA SER A 75 2.16 -6.55 29.23
C SER A 75 1.10 -5.98 30.19
N ILE A 76 -0.01 -5.46 29.66
CA ILE A 76 -1.15 -4.99 30.47
C ILE A 76 -1.74 -6.13 31.29
N ASN A 77 -1.97 -7.30 30.69
CA ASN A 77 -2.51 -8.46 31.38
C ASN A 77 -1.59 -8.96 32.50
N GLU A 78 -0.27 -9.01 32.25
CA GLU A 78 0.73 -9.35 33.27
C GLU A 78 0.73 -8.34 34.42
N THR A 79 0.64 -7.05 34.11
CA THR A 79 0.58 -5.99 35.13
C THR A 79 -0.70 -6.10 35.97
N ASN A 80 -1.84 -6.34 35.34
CA ASN A 80 -3.11 -6.54 36.02
C ASN A 80 -3.08 -7.77 36.95
N ALA A 81 -2.46 -8.87 36.51
CA ALA A 81 -2.27 -10.06 37.35
C ALA A 81 -1.45 -9.73 38.60
N ARG A 82 -0.31 -9.03 38.45
CA ARG A 82 0.51 -8.60 39.60
C ARG A 82 -0.22 -7.65 40.55
N ILE A 83 -1.03 -6.73 40.01
CA ILE A 83 -1.86 -5.83 40.83
C ILE A 83 -2.85 -6.65 41.66
N LYS A 84 -3.53 -7.63 41.05
CA LYS A 84 -4.47 -8.50 41.72
C LYS A 84 -3.80 -9.33 42.82
N GLU A 85 -2.67 -9.97 42.53
CA GLU A 85 -1.88 -10.71 43.52
C GLU A 85 -1.45 -9.82 44.70
N ALA A 86 -1.01 -8.59 44.41
CA ALA A 86 -0.62 -7.63 45.45
C ALA A 86 -1.80 -7.17 46.32
N GLN A 87 -3.00 -7.06 45.74
CA GLN A 87 -4.24 -6.75 46.47
C GLN A 87 -4.62 -7.91 47.40
N GLU A 88 -4.66 -9.14 46.88
CA GLU A 88 -4.97 -10.35 47.66
C GLU A 88 -3.99 -10.53 48.83
N ALA A 89 -2.69 -10.31 48.60
CA ALA A 89 -1.67 -10.37 49.65
C ALA A 89 -1.86 -9.30 50.75
N ARG A 90 -2.36 -8.11 50.41
CA ARG A 90 -2.70 -7.06 51.38
C ARG A 90 -3.95 -7.41 52.18
N GLU A 91 -4.96 -7.96 51.54
CA GLU A 91 -6.19 -8.41 52.21
C GLU A 91 -5.90 -9.53 53.21
N LEU A 92 -5.05 -10.51 52.85
CA LEU A 92 -4.58 -11.54 53.76
C LEU A 92 -3.85 -10.96 54.97
N LYS A 93 -2.93 -9.99 54.76
CA LYS A 93 -2.22 -9.33 55.87
C LYS A 93 -3.14 -8.53 56.78
N ASN A 94 -4.15 -7.86 56.25
CA ASN A 94 -5.09 -7.06 57.04
C ASN A 94 -6.16 -7.92 57.75
N GLY A 95 -6.52 -9.08 57.19
CA GLY A 95 -7.41 -10.06 57.83
C GLY A 95 -6.74 -10.85 58.97
N THR A 96 -5.40 -10.83 59.07
CA THR A 96 -4.63 -11.57 60.08
C THR A 96 -4.19 -10.69 61.27
N ILE A 97 -4.92 -9.61 61.59
CA ILE A 97 -4.76 -8.94 62.89
C ILE A 97 -5.58 -9.73 63.92
N PRO A 98 -4.97 -10.43 64.89
CA PRO A 98 -5.71 -11.13 65.92
C PRO A 98 -6.43 -10.08 66.76
N LYS A 99 -7.76 -10.17 66.86
CA LYS A 99 -8.53 -9.55 67.95
C LYS A 99 -8.19 -10.29 69.26
N SER A 100 -6.99 -10.06 69.76
CA SER A 100 -6.63 -10.39 71.13
C SER A 100 -5.54 -9.42 71.55
N LEU A 101 -5.93 -8.36 72.25
CA LEU A 101 -5.20 -7.71 73.34
C LEU A 101 -5.97 -6.45 73.73
N GLY A 102 -6.63 -6.53 74.88
CA GLY A 102 -7.45 -5.47 75.47
C GLY A 102 -8.31 -6.05 76.58
N LEU A 103 -7.63 -6.50 77.65
CA LEU A 103 -8.18 -6.66 79.00
C LEU A 103 -8.80 -5.34 79.48
#